data_AF-A0A9E5BG91-F1
#
_entry.id   AF-A0A9E5BG91-F1
#
_cell.length_a   1.000
_cell.length_b   1.000
_cell.length_c   1.000
_cell.angle_alpha   90.00
_cell.angle_beta   90.00
_cell.angle_gamma   90.00
#
_symmetry.space_group_name_H-M   'P 1'
#
loop_
_entity.id
_entity.type
_entity.pdbx_description
1 polymer ?
#
loop_
_entity_poly.entity_id
_entity_poly.type
_entity_poly.pdbx_seq_one_letter_code
_entity_poly.pdbx_strand_id
1 'polypeptide(L)' 'MTRVFAIGDVQGCLRPLNQLIKKLPRGSKLIFLGDLVNRGPD' A
#
# COMPACT_ATOMS: atom_id res chain seq x y z
N MET A 1 -12.99 -15.79 -3.37
CA MET A 1 -13.30 -14.85 -2.28
C MET A 1 -12.35 -13.67 -2.35
N THR A 2 -12.88 -12.45 -2.34
CA THR A 2 -12.07 -11.23 -2.30
C THR A 2 -11.33 -11.13 -0.96
N ARG A 3 -10.00 -10.97 -0.97
CA ARG A 3 -9.19 -10.74 0.23
C ARG A 3 -9.08 -9.25 0.52
N VAL A 4 -9.02 -8.89 1.81
CA VAL A 4 -8.84 -7.51 2.26
C VAL A 4 -7.49 -7.42 2.97
N PHE A 5 -6.69 -6.40 2.65
CA PHE A 5 -5.40 -6.12 3.28
C PHE A 5 -5.41 -4.71 3.87
N ALA A 6 -4.91 -4.58 5.10
CA ALA A 6 -4.59 -3.29 5.70
C ALA A 6 -3.13 -2.93 5.39
N ILE A 7 -2.89 -1.73 4.87
CA ILE A 7 -1.57 -1.18 4.61
C ILE A 7 -1.35 -0.03 5.60
N GLY A 8 -0.25 -0.12 6.36
CA GLY A 8 0.18 0.93 7.26
C GLY A 8 0.78 2.13 6.52
N ASP A 9 1.63 2.88 7.21
CA ASP A 9 2.19 4.13 6.73
C ASP A 9 2.92 3.95 5.38
N VAL A 10 2.58 4.80 4.41
CA VAL A 10 3.23 4.83 3.09
C VAL A 10 4.29 5.92 3.05
N GLN A 11 4.02 7.07 3.65
CA GLN A 11 4.95 8.19 3.83
C GLN A 11 5.64 8.55 2.52
N GLY A 12 4.89 8.76 1.42
CA GLY A 12 5.45 9.15 0.12
C GLY A 12 6.46 8.14 -0.46
N CYS A 13 6.30 6.85 -0.18
CA CYS A 13 7.17 5.78 -0.68
C CYS A 13 6.48 4.98 -1.80
N LEU A 14 6.28 5.58 -2.97
CA LEU A 14 5.57 4.94 -4.09
C LEU A 14 6.28 3.67 -4.59
N ARG A 15 7.62 3.68 -4.68
CA ARG A 15 8.37 2.51 -5.18
C ARG A 15 8.23 1.27 -4.26
N PRO A 16 8.41 1.36 -2.93
CA PRO A 16 8.08 0.27 -2.01
C PRO A 16 6.61 -0.14 -2.04
N LEU A 17 5.67 0.81 -2.10
CA LEU A 17 4.25 0.51 -2.18
C LEU A 17 3.92 -0.34 -3.43
N ASN A 18 4.48 0.03 -4.59
CA ASN A 18 4.34 -0.73 -5.83
C ASN A 18 4.91 -2.15 -5.72
N GLN A 19 6.04 -2.33 -5.03
CA GLN A 19 6.62 -3.65 -4.78
C GLN A 19 5.74 -4.49 -3.86
N LEU A 20 5.12 -3.88 -2.85
CA LEU A 20 4.17 -4.55 -1.96
C LEU A 20 2.90 -4.98 -2.70
N ILE A 21 2.27 -4.07 -3.45
CA ILE A 21 1.04 -4.34 -4.21
C ILE A 21 1.25 -5.51 -5.21
N LYS A 22 2.42 -5.58 -5.86
CA LYS A 22 2.76 -6.69 -6.78
C LYS A 22 2.77 -8.07 -6.12
N LYS A 23 2.95 -8.16 -4.80
CA LYS A 23 2.94 -9.42 -4.04
C LYS A 23 1.53 -9.84 -3.62
N LEU A 24 0.54 -8.94 -3.70
CA LEU A 24 -0.81 -9.21 -3.27
C LEU A 24 -1.61 -9.95 -4.36
N PRO A 25 -2.57 -10.82 -3.98
CA PRO A 25 -3.45 -11.45 -4.94
C PRO A 25 -4.23 -10.41 -5.77
N ARG A 26 -4.39 -10.68 -7.07
CA ARG A 26 -5.20 -9.82 -7.94
C ARG A 26 -6.64 -9.73 -7.43
N GLY A 27 -7.23 -8.53 -7.53
CA GLY A 27 -8.59 -8.27 -7.08
C GLY A 27 -8.74 -8.16 -5.56
N SER A 28 -7.64 -8.05 -4.81
CA SER A 28 -7.69 -7.75 -3.37
C SER A 28 -8.15 -6.32 -3.11
N LYS A 29 -8.91 -6.11 -2.03
CA LYS A 29 -9.23 -4.78 -1.52
C LYS A 29 -8.13 -4.31 -0.58
N LEU A 30 -7.74 -3.04 -0.70
CA LEU A 30 -6.73 -2.42 0.15
C LEU A 30 -7.40 -1.36 1.02
N ILE A 31 -7.05 -1.35 2.31
CA ILE A 31 -7.43 -0.30 3.26
C ILE A 31 -6.13 0.33 3.74
N PHE A 32 -5.98 1.64 3.53
CA PHE A 32 -4.83 2.40 4.02
C PHE A 32 -5.16 3.00 5.39
N LEU A 33 -4.24 2.86 6.34
CA LEU A 33 -4.46 3.24 7.74
C LEU A 33 -4.11 4.70 8.05
N GLY A 34 -3.43 5.41 7.15
CA GLY A 34 -3.01 6.79 7.34
C GLY A 34 -1.66 7.06 6.70
N ASP A 35 -1.08 8.23 6.99
CA ASP A 35 0.29 8.61 6.65
C ASP A 35 0.68 8.26 5.20
N LEU A 36 -0.13 8.73 4.26
CA LEU A 36 0.09 8.45 2.83
C LEU A 36 1.25 9.27 2.25
N VAL A 37 1.47 10.48 2.76
CA VAL A 37 2.39 11.49 2.22
C VAL A 37 3.41 11.93 3.29
N ASN A 38 4.31 12.85 2.94
CA ASN A 38 5.51 13.30 3.68
C ASN A 38 6.71 12.35 3.53
N ARG A 39 7.83 12.64 4.22
CA ARG A 39 9.09 11.89 4.42
C ARG A 39 9.74 11.20 3.21
N GLY A 40 9.01 10.35 2.50
CA GLY A 40 9.47 9.64 1.33
C GLY A 40 9.60 10.55 0.10
N PRO A 41 10.24 10.03 -0.95
CA PRO A 41 10.72 10.82 -2.07
C PRO A 41 9.66 11.11 -3.15
N ASP A 42 8.52 10.40 -3.17
CA ASP A 42 7.55 10.43 -4.28
C ASP A 42 6.09 10.12 -3.90
#